data_AF-A0A2T4AQI2-F1
#
_entry.id   AF-A0A2T4AQI2-F1
#
_cell.length_a   1.000
_cell.length_b   1.000
_cell.length_c   1.000
_cell.angle_alpha   90.00
_cell.angle_beta   90.00
_cell.angle_gamma   90.00
#
_symmetry.space_group_name_H-M   'P 1'
#
loop_
_entity.id
_entity.type
_entity.pdbx_description
1 polymer ?
#
loop_
_entity_poly.entity_id
_entity_poly.type
_entity_poly.pdbx_seq_one_letter_code
_entity_poly.pdbx_strand_id
1 'polypeptide(L)'
;MNHFPCLIIRGICDYSDSHKNKEWQGYAAMVAAAYAKDLLYRIAPNSVTAEKRIIDVLSDVQETVHGVEKEVHKLVHKQHSQEQRAILDWLTLV
;
A
#
# COMPACT_ATOMS: atom_id res chain seq x y z
N MET A 1 5.84 11.05 2.70
CA MET A 1 5.90 9.93 1.73
C MET A 1 7.21 9.19 1.98
N ASN A 2 7.18 7.84 2.00
CA ASN A 2 8.20 6.89 2.51
C ASN A 2 8.06 6.53 4.00
N HIS A 3 6.95 5.90 4.39
CA HIS A 3 6.71 5.43 5.78
C HIS A 3 7.28 4.04 6.07
N PHE A 4 7.96 3.41 5.10
CA PHE A 4 8.59 2.12 5.25
C PHE A 4 9.96 2.14 4.58
N PRO A 5 11.07 1.84 5.30
CA PRO A 5 12.40 1.76 4.71
C PRO A 5 12.42 0.69 3.61
N CYS A 6 12.59 1.11 2.36
CA CYS A 6 12.64 0.20 1.23
C CYS A 6 13.76 0.57 0.25
N LEU A 7 14.30 -0.45 -0.42
CA LEU A 7 15.30 -0.31 -1.47
C LEU A 7 14.87 -1.14 -2.67
N ILE A 8 14.96 -0.56 -3.86
CA ILE A 8 14.63 -1.24 -5.11
C ILE A 8 15.93 -1.54 -5.85
N ILE A 9 16.12 -2.81 -6.23
CA ILE A 9 17.27 -3.27 -7.02
C ILE A 9 16.73 -3.76 -8.37
N ARG A 10 17.19 -3.16 -9.47
CA ARG A 10 16.72 -3.47 -10.82
C ARG A 10 17.90 -3.63 -11.78
N GLY A 11 17.88 -4.69 -12.58
CA GLY A 11 18.78 -4.85 -13.71
C GLY A 11 18.23 -4.14 -14.93
N ILE A 12 19.10 -3.48 -15.69
CA ILE A 12 18.74 -2.82 -16.95
C ILE A 12 18.83 -3.84 -18.08
N CYS A 13 17.73 -4.03 -18.82
CA CYS A 13 17.63 -5.03 -19.89
C CYS A 13 17.31 -4.43 -21.27
N ASP A 14 16.99 -3.15 -21.35
CA ASP A 14 16.73 -2.43 -22.59
C ASP A 14 17.13 -0.96 -22.46
N TYR A 15 17.16 -0.26 -23.59
CA TYR A 15 17.44 1.18 -23.68
C TYR A 15 16.17 2.04 -23.58
N SER A 16 15.01 1.42 -23.32
CA SER A 16 13.71 2.08 -23.28
C SER A 16 13.36 2.86 -24.55
N ASP A 17 13.86 2.40 -25.71
CA ASP A 17 13.51 2.89 -27.04
C ASP A 17 12.55 1.91 -27.74
N SER A 18 12.34 2.09 -29.06
CA SER A 18 11.51 1.18 -29.85
C SER A 18 12.12 -0.22 -30.04
N HIS A 19 13.43 -0.38 -29.80
CA HIS A 19 14.15 -1.62 -30.05
C HIS A 19 14.22 -2.48 -28.78
N LYS A 20 13.11 -3.13 -28.45
CA LYS A 20 13.06 -4.06 -27.31
C LYS A 20 13.86 -5.33 -27.61
N ASN A 21 14.92 -5.57 -26.83
CA ASN A 21 15.62 -6.86 -26.82
C ASN A 21 15.26 -7.65 -25.55
N LYS A 22 14.59 -8.80 -25.71
CA LYS A 22 14.19 -9.66 -24.58
C LYS A 22 15.31 -10.59 -24.09
N GLU A 23 16.37 -10.80 -24.88
CA GLU A 23 17.45 -11.72 -24.55
C GLU A 23 18.19 -11.29 -23.27
N TRP A 24 18.32 -9.98 -23.05
CA TRP A 24 19.03 -9.41 -21.90
C TRP A 24 18.25 -9.47 -20.59
N GLN A 25 16.96 -9.81 -20.60
CA GLN A 25 16.14 -9.83 -19.38
C GLN A 25 16.65 -10.85 -18.36
N GLY A 26 17.05 -12.05 -18.81
CA GLY A 26 17.60 -13.08 -17.95
C GLY A 26 18.92 -12.64 -17.30
N TYR A 27 19.82 -12.05 -18.09
CA TYR A 27 21.09 -11.53 -17.58
C TYR A 27 20.88 -10.37 -16.60
N ALA A 28 20.02 -9.40 -16.94
CA ALA A 28 19.70 -8.28 -16.08
C ALA A 28 19.10 -8.72 -14.73
N ALA A 29 18.18 -9.70 -14.75
CA ALA A 29 17.60 -10.27 -13.54
C ALA A 29 18.65 -10.98 -12.67
N MET A 30 19.52 -11.78 -13.31
CA MET A 30 20.63 -12.47 -12.62
C MET A 30 21.58 -11.46 -11.95
N VAL A 31 21.98 -10.40 -12.65
CA VAL A 31 22.86 -9.36 -12.09
C VAL A 31 22.20 -8.64 -10.91
N ALA A 32 20.92 -8.27 -11.03
CA ALA A 32 20.17 -7.66 -9.94
C ALA A 32 20.11 -8.56 -8.70
N ALA A 33 19.85 -9.86 -8.89
CA ALA A 33 19.80 -10.84 -7.81
C ALA A 33 21.17 -11.07 -7.16
N ALA A 34 22.24 -11.14 -7.96
CA ALA A 34 23.60 -11.29 -7.46
C ALA A 34 24.03 -10.08 -6.62
N TYR A 35 23.72 -8.86 -7.10
CA TYR A 35 23.97 -7.64 -6.33
C TYR A 35 23.15 -7.60 -5.04
N ALA A 36 21.87 -7.96 -5.09
CA ALA A 36 21.02 -8.03 -3.91
C ALA A 36 21.58 -8.99 -2.86
N LYS A 37 22.08 -10.16 -3.28
CA LYS A 37 22.72 -11.13 -2.39
C LYS A 37 23.96 -10.55 -1.71
N ASP A 38 24.87 -9.92 -2.47
CA ASP A 38 26.08 -9.34 -1.91
C ASP A 38 25.78 -8.18 -0.95
N LEU A 39 24.81 -7.33 -1.32
CA LEU A 39 24.35 -6.25 -0.45
C LEU A 39 23.79 -6.77 0.88
N LEU A 40 23.00 -7.84 0.86
CA LEU A 40 22.46 -8.45 2.08
C LEU A 40 23.56 -8.94 3.03
N TYR A 41 24.71 -9.40 2.51
CA TYR A 41 25.85 -9.76 3.36
C TYR A 41 26.53 -8.54 4.02
N ARG A 42 26.34 -7.33 3.50
CA ARG A 42 26.85 -6.09 4.10
C ARG A 42 25.91 -5.50 5.15
N ILE A 43 24.65 -5.94 5.19
CA ILE A 43 23.65 -5.46 6.13
C ILE A 43 23.71 -6.34 7.38
N ALA A 44 23.91 -5.70 8.53
CA ALA A 44 23.94 -6.40 9.80
C ALA A 44 22.52 -6.93 10.15
N PRO A 45 22.35 -8.22 10.50
CA PRO A 45 21.03 -8.79 10.77
C PRO A 45 20.26 -8.09 11.90
N ASN A 46 20.98 -7.57 12.90
CA ASN A 46 20.40 -6.79 14.01
C ASN A 46 19.72 -5.50 13.53
N SER A 47 20.25 -4.84 12.50
CA SER A 47 19.64 -3.67 11.89
C SER A 47 18.32 -4.02 11.20
N VAL A 48 18.19 -5.23 10.65
CA VAL A 48 16.95 -5.68 9.99
C VAL A 48 15.89 -6.05 11.01
N THR A 49 16.27 -6.71 12.11
CA THR A 49 15.34 -7.11 13.17
C THR A 49 14.79 -5.94 13.99
N ALA A 50 15.50 -4.81 14.00
CA ALA A 50 15.05 -3.60 14.69
C ALA A 50 13.91 -2.89 13.94
N GLU A 51 13.78 -3.11 12.62
CA GLU A 51 12.78 -2.41 11.82
C GLU A 51 11.41 -3.04 11.94
N LYS A 52 10.38 -2.17 11.92
CA LYS A 52 8.99 -2.61 11.85
C LYS A 52 8.78 -3.43 10.59
N ARG A 53 8.12 -4.59 10.73
CA ARG A 53 7.79 -5.41 9.58
C ARG A 53 6.65 -4.73 8.81
N ILE A 54 6.64 -4.93 7.50
CA ILE A 54 5.59 -4.36 6.65
C ILE A 54 4.19 -4.85 7.04
N ILE A 55 4.07 -6.09 7.54
CA ILE A 55 2.79 -6.62 8.02
C ILE A 55 2.24 -5.81 9.20
N ASP A 56 3.10 -5.38 10.13
CA ASP A 56 2.68 -4.60 11.29
C ASP A 56 2.17 -3.22 10.86
N VAL A 57 2.91 -2.57 9.93
CA VAL A 57 2.50 -1.28 9.35
C VAL A 57 1.17 -1.40 8.59
N LEU A 58 0.97 -2.49 7.85
CA LEU A 58 -0.27 -2.73 7.11
C LEU A 58 -1.45 -3.03 8.05
N SER A 59 -1.22 -3.71 9.18
CA SER A 59 -2.23 -3.95 10.20
C SER A 59 -2.74 -2.63 10.82
N ASP A 60 -1.84 -1.71 11.16
CA ASP A 60 -2.22 -0.39 11.69
C ASP A 60 -3.09 0.40 10.69
N VAL A 61 -2.73 0.33 9.40
CA VAL A 61 -3.50 0.96 8.31
C VAL A 61 -4.87 0.30 8.18
N GLN A 62 -4.94 -1.04 8.21
CA GLN A 62 -6.18 -1.78 8.11
C GLN A 62 -7.14 -1.46 9.25
N GLU A 63 -6.63 -1.37 10.49
CA GLU A 63 -7.44 -0.98 11.65
C GLU A 63 -8.00 0.43 11.49
N THR A 64 -7.16 1.38 11.06
CA THR A 64 -7.57 2.76 10.81
C THR A 64 -8.66 2.83 9.74
N VAL A 65 -8.47 2.14 8.61
CA VAL A 65 -9.45 2.06 7.52
C VAL A 65 -10.77 1.47 8.02
N HIS A 66 -10.71 0.39 8.79
CA HIS A 66 -11.91 -0.25 9.34
C HIS A 66 -12.66 0.66 10.33
N GLY A 67 -11.94 1.47 11.11
CA GLY A 67 -12.52 2.50 11.96
C GLY A 67 -13.25 3.57 11.15
N VAL A 68 -12.63 4.07 10.09
CA VAL A 68 -13.24 5.04 9.17
C VAL A 68 -14.49 4.47 8.50
N GLU A 69 -14.43 3.23 8.01
CA GLU A 69 -15.59 2.54 7.42
C GLU A 69 -16.79 2.50 8.38
N LYS A 70 -16.54 2.18 9.66
CA LYS A 70 -17.60 2.16 10.68
C LYS A 70 -18.23 3.54 10.91
N GLU A 71 -17.41 4.59 11.01
CA GLU A 71 -17.93 5.95 11.23
C GLU A 71 -18.71 6.46 10.02
N VAL A 72 -18.22 6.20 8.81
CA VAL A 72 -18.95 6.52 7.56
C VAL A 72 -20.30 5.79 7.53
N HIS A 73 -20.34 4.50 7.87
CA HIS A 73 -21.59 3.75 7.92
C HIS A 73 -22.60 4.35 8.92
N LYS A 74 -22.13 4.78 10.11
CA LYS A 74 -22.99 5.47 11.09
C LYS A 74 -23.53 6.80 10.57
N LEU A 75 -22.70 7.59 9.91
CA LEU A 75 -23.10 8.88 9.34
C LEU A 75 -24.15 8.70 8.24
N VAL A 76 -23.94 7.76 7.31
CA VAL A 76 -24.90 7.42 6.25
C VAL A 76 -26.25 6.99 6.85
N HIS A 77 -26.22 6.10 7.85
CA HIS A 77 -27.44 5.67 8.53
C HIS A 77 -28.17 6.83 9.23
N LYS A 78 -27.44 7.71 9.92
CA LYS A 78 -28.02 8.87 10.59
C LYS A 78 -28.66 9.85 9.59
N GLN A 79 -28.00 10.09 8.47
CA GLN A 79 -28.52 10.97 7.42
C GLN A 79 -29.81 10.42 6.81
N HIS A 80 -29.86 9.11 6.51
CA HIS A 80 -31.08 8.49 5.99
C HIS A 80 -32.25 8.60 6.97
N SER A 81 -32.00 8.42 8.27
CA SER A 81 -33.03 8.61 9.30
C SER A 81 -33.50 10.06 9.42
N GLN A 82 -32.60 11.03 9.25
CA GLN A 82 -32.95 12.45 9.23
C GLN A 82 -33.81 12.81 8.02
N GLU A 83 -33.47 12.31 6.83
CA GLU A 83 -34.26 12.48 5.60
C GLU A 83 -35.65 11.87 5.76
N GLN A 84 -35.75 10.63 6.26
CA GLN A 84 -37.04 9.99 6.53
C GLN A 84 -37.91 10.79 7.51
N ARG A 85 -37.30 11.32 8.59
CA ARG A 85 -38.01 12.14 9.56
C ARG A 85 -38.49 13.46 8.96
N ALA A 86 -37.65 14.13 8.17
CA ALA A 86 -38.03 15.36 7.48
C ALA A 86 -39.20 15.14 6.50
N ILE A 87 -39.24 13.99 5.81
CA ILE A 87 -40.36 13.60 4.95
C ILE A 87 -41.63 13.36 5.78
N LEU A 88 -41.54 12.63 6.89
CA LEU A 88 -42.68 12.37 7.77
C LEU A 88 -43.26 13.67 8.34
N ASP A 89 -42.40 14.55 8.85
CA ASP A 89 -42.80 15.85 9.39
C ASP A 89 -43.52 16.68 8.33
N TRP A 90 -43.01 16.71 7.09
CA TRP A 90 -43.65 17.38 5.95
C TRP A 90 -45.05 16.83 5.63
N LEU A 91 -45.23 15.51 5.69
CA LEU A 91 -46.53 14.87 5.42
C LEU A 91 -47.56 15.09 6.54
N THR A 92 -47.11 15.29 7.78
CA THR A 92 -47.99 15.46 8.96
C THR A 92 -48.38 16.91 9.25
N LEU A 93 -47.86 17.89 8.51
CA LEU A 93 -48.09 19.32 8.72
C LEU A 93 -49.41 19.86 8.10
N VAL A 94 -50.43 19.00 7.95
CA VAL A 94 -51.82 19.35 7.54
C VAL A 94 -52.78 18.84 8.61
#